data_AF-A0A9D6F0R8-F1
#
_entry.id   AF-A0A9D6F0R8-F1
#
_cell.length_a   1.000
_cell.length_b   1.000
_cell.length_c   1.000
_cell.angle_alpha   90.00
_cell.angle_beta   90.00
_cell.angle_gamma   90.00
#
_symmetry.space_group_name_H-M   'P 1'
#
loop_
_entity.id
_entity.type
_entity.pdbx_description
1 polymer ?
#
loop_
_entity_poly.entity_id
_entity_poly.type
_entity_poly.pdbx_seq_one_letter_code
_entity_poly.pdbx_strand_id
1 'polypeptide(L)'
;MPSFKPCPKCHNPLEIPDPPQEQFHCSHCGAAIGRKKERAAAPSEGITAIPAAPAPVAAPTGAPGPSVEVPASGSGRGVLIALGLIGGLILLAMIPVACLGTAWFFDGESKKTPHEVMPKEIANDNSTPKKKVTPPDPRIKIVQPSVDKGVAYLKKQIPSLQAYRGGYLGLIGLTLLECGVPPDDPAILKIAEYIRKGAPGMSQVYDLAASLFFLNRWHELRPLDEKDGKMARGFALRIIAGQVNSGIWGYQGVVLAPDQEAKLLTSLRAGTYQPTGARVVSMSNTQFAMLAVWGARKHGVPVRAPLLALAAYFHANQNPDGSWNYPNHSLKATSTCAGLISLAIEMALLEDKEFNPTRRVPEVTKKKKQADVEKAFAFVAKTIGRKLSDPVAHRQYGGRLFNADAGGDLYFLWTLERVGVIYSKEVIAGKNWYDWGYPIVMKAQQPDGKWNEGHGVLSGGPLSDTPFALLFLKRANIARDLTEFIRTRGESIIVP
;
A
#
# COMPACT_ATOMS: atom_id res chain seq x y z
N MET A 1 -23.33 30.91 36.57
CA MET A 1 -24.46 30.68 35.64
C MET A 1 -24.83 29.21 35.72
N PRO A 2 -26.12 28.86 35.81
CA PRO A 2 -26.53 27.46 35.87
C PRO A 2 -26.00 26.69 34.64
N SER A 3 -25.41 25.52 34.89
CA SER A 3 -24.88 24.66 33.85
C SER A 3 -25.99 23.80 33.29
N PHE A 4 -26.27 23.92 31.99
CA PHE A 4 -27.30 23.13 31.32
C PHE A 4 -26.67 22.08 30.42
N LYS A 5 -27.21 20.85 30.48
CA LYS A 5 -26.92 19.78 29.52
C LYS A 5 -28.24 19.19 28.99
N PRO A 6 -28.27 18.58 27.80
CA PRO A 6 -29.48 17.89 27.35
C PRO A 6 -29.74 16.64 28.21
N CYS A 7 -30.98 16.45 28.65
CA CYS A 7 -31.39 15.23 29.35
C CYS A 7 -31.22 13.99 28.44
N PRO A 8 -30.57 12.91 28.89
CA PRO A 8 -30.32 11.72 28.05
C PRO A 8 -31.59 10.94 27.69
N LYS A 9 -32.74 11.21 28.35
CA LYS A 9 -34.03 10.60 28.01
C LYS A 9 -34.89 11.48 27.10
N CYS A 10 -35.14 12.73 27.49
CA CYS A 10 -36.07 13.61 26.77
C CYS A 10 -35.42 14.72 25.95
N HIS A 11 -34.09 14.87 26.01
CA HIS A 11 -33.29 15.88 25.31
C HIS A 11 -33.59 17.35 25.65
N ASN A 12 -34.58 17.64 26.50
CA ASN A 12 -34.83 18.98 27.03
C ASN A 12 -33.64 19.47 27.89
N PRO A 13 -33.44 20.80 27.99
CA PRO A 13 -32.42 21.38 28.85
C PRO A 13 -32.59 20.90 30.30
N LEU A 14 -31.54 20.30 30.84
CA LEU A 14 -31.45 19.82 32.20
C LEU A 14 -30.49 20.72 32.95
N GLU A 15 -31.00 21.41 33.96
CA GLU A 15 -30.20 22.16 34.92
C GLU A 15 -29.43 21.17 35.81
N ILE A 16 -28.12 21.34 35.90
CA ILE A 16 -27.28 20.53 36.79
C ILE A 16 -27.25 21.22 38.15
N PRO A 17 -27.70 20.56 39.23
CA PRO A 17 -27.65 21.11 40.58
C PRO A 17 -26.22 21.51 40.97
N ASP A 18 -26.08 22.66 41.63
CA ASP A 18 -24.85 23.13 42.26
C ASP A 18 -25.09 23.31 43.77
N PRO A 19 -24.44 22.52 44.66
CA PRO A 19 -23.37 21.56 44.37
C PRO A 19 -23.87 20.28 43.66
N PRO A 20 -22.99 19.60 42.88
CA PRO A 20 -23.36 18.40 42.12
C PRO A 20 -23.82 17.24 43.02
N GLN A 21 -25.05 16.78 42.82
CA GLN A 21 -25.63 15.63 43.53
C GLN A 21 -25.31 14.30 42.82
N GLU A 22 -25.19 13.20 43.58
CA GLU A 22 -24.92 11.87 43.01
C GLU A 22 -26.04 11.37 42.10
N GLN A 23 -27.29 11.72 42.44
CA GLN A 23 -28.49 11.45 41.65
C GLN A 23 -29.45 12.64 41.75
N PHE A 24 -30.06 13.02 40.62
CA PHE A 24 -31.07 14.06 40.56
C PHE A 24 -32.09 13.76 39.46
N HIS A 25 -33.27 14.39 39.51
CA HIS A 25 -34.36 14.10 38.58
C HIS A 25 -34.50 15.21 37.53
N CYS A 26 -34.81 14.82 36.29
CA CYS A 26 -35.16 15.77 35.25
C CYS A 26 -36.54 16.39 35.52
N SER A 27 -36.61 17.71 35.68
CA SER A 27 -37.85 18.47 35.89
C SER A 27 -38.87 18.31 34.76
N HIS A 28 -38.44 17.96 33.54
CA HIS A 28 -39.33 17.81 32.39
C HIS A 28 -39.92 16.40 32.21
N CYS A 29 -39.19 15.34 32.56
CA CYS A 29 -39.64 13.96 32.29
C CYS A 29 -39.60 13.03 33.50
N GLY A 30 -39.15 13.52 34.66
CA GLY A 30 -39.04 12.73 35.88
C GLY A 30 -37.94 11.66 35.87
N ALA A 31 -37.12 11.56 34.83
CA ALA A 31 -36.06 10.57 34.76
C ALA A 31 -34.99 10.83 35.83
N ALA A 32 -34.64 9.80 36.63
CA ALA A 32 -33.51 9.83 37.54
C ALA A 32 -32.19 9.77 36.75
N ILE A 33 -31.33 10.76 36.96
CA ILE A 33 -30.02 10.91 36.30
C ILE A 33 -28.93 10.74 37.36
N GLY A 34 -28.17 9.65 37.25
CA GLY A 34 -27.01 9.38 38.10
C GLY A 34 -25.70 9.80 37.45
N ARG A 35 -24.77 10.39 38.21
CA ARG A 35 -23.41 10.68 37.72
C ARG A 35 -22.64 9.35 37.64
N LYS A 36 -22.07 9.02 36.48
CA LYS A 36 -21.03 7.96 36.42
C LYS A 36 -19.88 8.41 37.32
N LYS A 37 -19.48 7.60 38.31
CA LYS A 37 -18.24 7.83 39.08
C LYS A 37 -17.10 7.99 38.07
N GLU A 38 -16.58 9.22 37.94
CA GLU A 38 -15.27 9.42 37.36
C GLU A 38 -14.30 8.61 38.21
N ARG A 39 -13.66 7.61 37.58
CA ARG A 39 -12.63 6.83 38.23
C ARG A 39 -11.56 7.84 38.64
N ALA A 40 -11.33 7.98 39.95
CA ALA A 40 -10.32 8.87 40.49
C ALA A 40 -9.02 8.67 39.71
N ALA A 41 -8.47 9.78 39.20
CA ALA A 41 -7.13 9.79 38.64
C ALA A 41 -6.20 9.21 39.70
N ALA A 42 -5.48 8.15 39.35
CA ALA A 42 -4.34 7.72 40.14
C ALA A 42 -3.40 8.94 40.30
N PRO A 43 -2.81 9.17 41.48
CA PRO A 43 -1.94 10.31 41.70
C PRO A 43 -0.84 10.30 40.63
N SER A 44 -0.65 11.45 40.00
CA SER A 44 0.48 11.69 39.11
C SER A 44 1.76 11.59 39.92
N GLU A 45 2.39 10.43 39.91
CA GLU A 45 3.82 10.38 40.19
C GLU A 45 4.49 11.29 39.16
N GLY A 46 5.15 12.32 39.69
CA GLY A 46 5.88 13.27 38.88
C GLY A 46 6.80 12.52 37.93
N ILE A 47 6.79 12.94 36.67
CA ILE A 47 7.82 12.57 35.70
C ILE A 47 9.14 13.06 36.29
N THR A 48 9.84 12.18 36.99
CA THR A 48 11.27 12.31 37.16
C THR A 48 11.88 12.22 35.77
N ALA A 49 12.73 13.20 35.46
CA ALA A 49 13.46 13.27 34.23
C ALA A 49 14.05 11.90 33.89
N ILE A 50 13.81 11.42 32.66
CA ILE A 50 14.57 10.31 32.10
C ILE A 50 16.05 10.74 32.17
N PRO A 51 16.95 10.01 32.85
CA PRO A 51 18.35 10.36 32.84
C PRO A 51 18.86 10.27 31.41
N ALA A 52 19.65 11.26 31.00
CA ALA A 52 20.31 11.27 29.70
C ALA A 52 21.02 9.92 29.46
N ALA A 53 20.89 9.40 28.23
CA ALA A 53 21.69 8.26 27.80
C ALA A 53 23.17 8.55 28.06
N PRO A 54 23.96 7.60 28.59
CA PRO A 54 25.38 7.83 28.82
C PRO A 54 26.07 8.09 27.48
N ALA A 55 26.99 9.07 27.50
CA ALA A 55 27.83 9.41 26.37
C ALA A 55 28.63 8.18 25.86
N PRO A 56 28.95 8.10 24.56
CA PRO A 56 29.74 7.00 24.03
C PRO A 56 31.12 6.98 24.68
N VAL A 57 31.49 5.85 25.27
CA VAL A 57 32.80 5.62 25.85
C VAL A 57 33.84 5.57 24.73
N ALA A 58 34.85 6.43 24.84
CA ALA A 58 36.00 6.48 23.95
C ALA A 58 36.81 5.18 23.96
N ALA A 59 37.36 4.81 22.81
CA ALA A 59 38.26 3.67 22.66
C ALA A 59 39.53 3.87 23.53
N PRO A 60 39.97 2.85 24.31
CA PRO A 60 41.22 2.96 25.04
C PRO A 60 42.42 2.58 24.15
N THR A 61 43.40 3.46 24.15
CA THR A 61 44.79 3.27 23.73
C THR A 61 45.48 2.18 24.57
N GLY A 62 46.34 1.35 23.97
CA GLY A 62 47.16 0.31 24.66
C GLY A 62 48.19 0.88 25.64
N ALA A 63 48.95 0.15 26.46
CA ALA A 63 49.32 -1.27 26.69
C ALA A 63 49.91 -1.36 28.14
N PRO A 64 50.67 -2.38 28.62
CA PRO A 64 50.72 -3.84 28.36
C PRO A 64 50.55 -4.70 29.65
N GLY A 65 50.31 -6.01 29.50
CA GLY A 65 50.31 -7.01 30.58
C GLY A 65 50.54 -8.44 30.03
N PRO A 66 51.00 -9.41 30.84
CA PRO A 66 52.13 -10.27 30.50
C PRO A 66 51.82 -11.52 29.66
N SER A 67 52.92 -12.01 29.08
CA SER A 67 53.14 -13.16 28.21
C SER A 67 52.60 -14.50 28.73
N VAL A 68 51.90 -15.22 27.85
CA VAL A 68 51.91 -16.68 27.79
C VAL A 68 52.11 -17.09 26.33
N GLU A 69 53.13 -17.93 26.14
CA GLU A 69 53.74 -18.33 24.88
C GLU A 69 52.81 -19.21 24.03
N VAL A 70 52.80 -18.97 22.72
CA VAL A 70 52.33 -19.92 21.71
C VAL A 70 53.57 -20.35 20.93
N PRO A 71 53.96 -21.64 20.92
CA PRO A 71 55.06 -22.07 20.08
C PRO A 71 54.60 -22.21 18.62
N ALA A 72 55.51 -21.79 17.75
CA ALA A 72 55.36 -21.65 16.32
C ALA A 72 55.47 -22.99 15.55
N SER A 73 54.99 -22.90 14.30
CA SER A 73 55.26 -23.72 13.11
C SER A 73 56.29 -24.85 13.21
N GLY A 74 55.90 -26.03 12.73
CA GLY A 74 56.81 -27.11 12.34
C GLY A 74 56.35 -27.77 11.03
N SER A 75 57.16 -27.56 9.99
CA SER A 75 57.18 -28.29 8.73
C SER A 75 57.43 -29.79 8.93
N GLY A 76 56.82 -30.65 8.10
CA GLY A 76 57.15 -32.07 8.06
C GLY A 76 56.57 -32.78 6.84
N ARG A 77 57.43 -33.07 5.86
CA ARG A 77 57.17 -33.97 4.74
C ARG A 77 57.06 -35.42 5.23
N GLY A 78 56.10 -36.15 4.67
CA GLY A 78 56.33 -37.51 4.15
C GLY A 78 55.87 -38.73 4.98
N VAL A 79 55.46 -39.76 4.21
CA VAL A 79 55.34 -41.20 4.55
C VAL A 79 54.01 -41.61 5.23
N LEU A 80 53.26 -42.67 4.86
CA LEU A 80 52.99 -43.46 3.65
C LEU A 80 51.90 -44.50 4.07
N ILE A 81 51.07 -44.92 3.11
CA ILE A 81 50.45 -46.27 2.93
C ILE A 81 49.10 -46.65 3.60
N ALA A 82 48.11 -46.80 2.70
CA ALA A 82 47.08 -47.86 2.50
C ALA A 82 46.04 -48.14 3.62
N LEU A 83 44.77 -48.47 3.37
CA LEU A 83 44.01 -49.13 2.28
C LEU A 83 42.62 -48.45 2.23
N GLY A 84 41.77 -48.43 1.21
CA GLY A 84 41.63 -49.13 -0.06
C GLY A 84 40.13 -49.16 -0.40
N LEU A 85 39.79 -48.85 -1.67
CA LEU A 85 38.56 -49.25 -2.41
C LEU A 85 37.21 -48.75 -1.81
N ILE A 86 36.41 -47.91 -2.46
CA ILE A 86 35.68 -48.14 -3.72
C ILE A 86 35.32 -46.77 -4.31
N GLY A 87 35.65 -46.52 -5.58
CA GLY A 87 35.23 -45.31 -6.27
C GLY A 87 35.93 -45.11 -7.60
N GLY A 88 35.54 -45.87 -8.62
CA GLY A 88 35.97 -45.64 -10.00
C GLY A 88 35.43 -46.66 -10.98
N LEU A 89 35.05 -46.17 -12.17
CA LEU A 89 34.47 -46.83 -13.36
C LEU A 89 32.93 -46.88 -13.30
N ILE A 90 32.20 -46.20 -14.18
CA ILE A 90 32.29 -46.31 -15.64
C ILE A 90 31.95 -44.97 -16.32
N LEU A 91 32.78 -44.56 -17.29
CA LEU A 91 32.52 -43.56 -18.32
C LEU A 91 32.53 -44.27 -19.68
N LEU A 92 31.56 -43.89 -20.53
CA LEU A 92 31.54 -43.91 -22.01
C LEU A 92 31.69 -45.23 -22.78
N ALA A 93 30.63 -45.60 -23.53
CA ALA A 93 30.68 -45.81 -24.99
C ALA A 93 29.28 -46.11 -25.57
N MET A 94 29.10 -45.77 -26.85
CA MET A 94 28.12 -46.28 -27.83
C MET A 94 26.87 -45.43 -28.17
N ILE A 95 27.03 -44.60 -29.22
CA ILE A 95 26.04 -44.36 -30.29
C ILE A 95 26.45 -45.29 -31.45
N PRO A 96 25.53 -45.99 -32.16
CA PRO A 96 25.06 -45.50 -33.48
C PRO A 96 23.60 -45.84 -33.89
N VAL A 97 23.02 -44.88 -34.62
CA VAL A 97 22.26 -45.00 -35.89
C VAL A 97 21.14 -46.05 -36.01
N ALA A 98 19.91 -45.58 -36.23
CA ALA A 98 19.04 -46.00 -37.35
C ALA A 98 17.77 -45.12 -37.47
N CYS A 99 17.79 -44.18 -38.42
CA CYS A 99 16.59 -43.78 -39.16
C CYS A 99 16.48 -44.74 -40.35
N LEU A 100 15.31 -45.36 -40.60
CA LEU A 100 14.79 -45.80 -41.92
C LEU A 100 13.45 -46.54 -41.75
N GLY A 101 12.43 -46.12 -42.51
CA GLY A 101 11.15 -46.83 -42.74
C GLY A 101 10.08 -46.59 -41.67
N THR A 102 9.04 -45.80 -41.89
CA THR A 102 8.02 -46.06 -42.91
C THR A 102 7.25 -44.77 -43.24
N ALA A 103 7.53 -44.21 -44.41
CA ALA A 103 6.47 -43.61 -45.23
C ALA A 103 6.10 -44.67 -46.27
N TRP A 104 4.83 -44.69 -46.67
CA TRP A 104 4.17 -45.31 -47.83
C TRP A 104 2.80 -45.82 -47.36
N PHE A 105 1.77 -45.53 -48.19
CA PHE A 105 0.32 -45.69 -47.96
C PHE A 105 -0.30 -44.54 -47.15
N PHE A 106 -0.95 -43.51 -47.72
CA PHE A 106 -1.60 -43.35 -49.02
C PHE A 106 -1.55 -41.87 -49.45
N ASP A 107 -1.14 -41.64 -50.70
CA ASP A 107 -1.60 -40.50 -51.50
C ASP A 107 -2.84 -40.97 -52.26
N GLY A 108 -3.87 -40.14 -52.33
CA GLY A 108 -5.20 -40.50 -52.79
C GLY A 108 -6.00 -39.27 -53.20
N GLU A 109 -6.01 -39.05 -54.50
CA GLU A 109 -6.50 -37.89 -55.24
C GLU A 109 -7.90 -37.36 -54.90
N SER A 110 -8.05 -36.08 -55.25
CA SER A 110 -9.24 -35.24 -55.22
C SER A 110 -10.51 -35.85 -55.79
N LYS A 111 -11.66 -35.56 -55.15
CA LYS A 111 -12.97 -35.42 -55.83
C LYS A 111 -13.68 -34.16 -55.38
N LYS A 112 -14.25 -33.44 -56.36
CA LYS A 112 -14.99 -32.18 -56.23
C LYS A 112 -16.49 -32.40 -55.98
N THR A 113 -17.05 -31.56 -55.09
CA THR A 113 -18.41 -30.92 -55.04
C THR A 113 -19.66 -31.78 -54.77
N PRO A 114 -20.81 -31.23 -54.26
CA PRO A 114 -21.22 -29.81 -54.19
C PRO A 114 -21.88 -29.27 -52.88
N HIS A 115 -21.77 -27.94 -52.73
CA HIS A 115 -22.66 -26.97 -52.06
C HIS A 115 -23.40 -27.32 -50.76
N GLU A 116 -22.97 -26.69 -49.66
CA GLU A 116 -23.86 -26.23 -48.60
C GLU A 116 -23.59 -24.75 -48.33
N VAL A 117 -24.68 -23.97 -48.30
CA VAL A 117 -24.69 -22.50 -48.34
C VAL A 117 -24.32 -21.94 -46.97
N MET A 118 -23.18 -21.25 -46.86
CA MET A 118 -22.86 -20.46 -45.67
C MET A 118 -23.55 -19.08 -45.73
N PRO A 119 -24.13 -18.57 -44.62
CA PRO A 119 -24.72 -17.24 -44.58
C PRO A 119 -23.63 -16.16 -44.69
N LYS A 120 -23.94 -15.10 -45.45
CA LYS A 120 -23.09 -13.92 -45.69
C LYS A 120 -22.52 -13.35 -44.39
N GLU A 121 -21.20 -13.18 -44.37
CA GLU A 121 -20.46 -12.32 -43.45
C GLU A 121 -21.07 -10.91 -43.46
N ILE A 122 -21.60 -10.48 -42.32
CA ILE A 122 -21.79 -9.07 -42.01
C ILE A 122 -20.39 -8.55 -41.67
N ALA A 123 -19.89 -7.64 -42.52
CA ALA A 123 -18.63 -6.94 -42.28
C ALA A 123 -18.70 -6.21 -40.93
N ASN A 124 -18.02 -6.75 -39.92
CA ASN A 124 -17.72 -6.01 -38.70
C ASN A 124 -16.60 -5.01 -39.03
N ASP A 125 -17.00 -3.75 -39.19
CA ASP A 125 -16.11 -2.61 -39.14
C ASP A 125 -15.47 -2.53 -37.74
N ASN A 126 -14.34 -3.23 -37.58
CA ASN A 126 -13.46 -3.10 -36.43
C ASN A 126 -12.61 -1.83 -36.57
N SER A 127 -13.24 -0.66 -36.60
CA SER A 127 -12.56 0.58 -36.28
C SER A 127 -12.52 0.73 -34.76
N THR A 128 -11.63 -0.02 -34.09
CA THR A 128 -11.28 0.28 -32.70
C THR A 128 -10.75 1.72 -32.67
N PRO A 129 -11.33 2.66 -31.90
CA PRO A 129 -10.82 4.02 -31.86
C PRO A 129 -9.36 3.96 -31.38
N LYS A 130 -8.42 4.34 -32.26
CA LYS A 130 -7.00 4.47 -31.90
C LYS A 130 -6.93 5.42 -30.71
N LYS A 131 -6.66 4.87 -29.52
CA LYS A 131 -6.48 5.63 -28.28
C LYS A 131 -5.42 6.70 -28.57
N LYS A 132 -5.82 7.98 -28.61
CA LYS A 132 -4.91 9.11 -28.83
C LYS A 132 -3.76 8.98 -27.83
N VAL A 133 -2.57 8.65 -28.31
CA VAL A 133 -1.38 8.57 -27.46
C VAL A 133 -0.97 10.00 -27.16
N THR A 134 -1.30 10.48 -25.96
CA THR A 134 -0.84 11.78 -25.48
C THR A 134 0.70 11.79 -25.50
N PRO A 135 1.35 12.84 -26.05
CA PRO A 135 2.80 12.95 -26.01
C PRO A 135 3.34 12.82 -24.58
N PRO A 136 4.54 12.22 -24.39
CA PRO A 136 5.15 12.13 -23.07
C PRO A 136 5.32 13.52 -22.46
N ASP A 137 4.97 13.64 -21.18
CA ASP A 137 5.08 14.88 -20.43
C ASP A 137 6.52 15.42 -20.45
N PRO A 138 6.75 16.67 -20.88
CA PRO A 138 8.11 17.23 -21.00
C PRO A 138 8.86 17.28 -19.65
N ARG A 139 8.14 17.35 -18.52
CA ARG A 139 8.71 17.36 -17.17
C ARG A 139 9.49 16.08 -16.85
N ILE A 140 9.23 14.97 -17.56
CA ILE A 140 9.99 13.73 -17.40
C ILE A 140 11.48 13.98 -17.59
N LYS A 141 11.88 14.79 -18.59
CA LYS A 141 13.30 15.11 -18.85
C LYS A 141 13.93 15.92 -17.72
N ILE A 142 13.14 16.74 -17.03
CA ILE A 142 13.59 17.60 -15.92
C ILE A 142 13.87 16.74 -14.68
N VAL A 143 12.98 15.81 -14.35
CA VAL A 143 13.07 15.02 -13.12
C VAL A 143 13.99 13.80 -13.27
N GLN A 144 14.24 13.33 -14.49
CA GLN A 144 14.97 12.08 -14.72
C GLN A 144 16.37 12.02 -14.07
N PRO A 145 17.21 13.08 -14.11
CA PRO A 145 18.51 13.04 -13.42
C PRO A 145 18.40 12.81 -11.91
N SER A 146 17.36 13.37 -11.27
CA SER A 146 17.09 13.12 -9.85
C SER A 146 16.58 11.70 -9.62
N VAL A 147 15.74 11.18 -10.51
CA VAL A 147 15.29 9.79 -10.47
C VAL A 147 16.48 8.83 -10.55
N ASP A 148 17.39 9.03 -11.50
CA ASP A 148 18.54 8.15 -11.71
C ASP A 148 19.45 8.09 -10.48
N LYS A 149 19.72 9.23 -9.85
CA LYS A 149 20.48 9.29 -8.59
C LYS A 149 19.77 8.54 -7.45
N GLY A 150 18.47 8.68 -7.31
CA GLY A 150 17.70 7.97 -6.29
C GLY A 150 17.65 6.46 -6.54
N VAL A 151 17.52 6.02 -7.79
CA VAL A 151 17.62 4.60 -8.17
C VAL A 151 19.01 4.05 -7.83
N ALA A 152 20.07 4.79 -8.15
CA ALA A 152 21.44 4.39 -7.81
C ALA A 152 21.64 4.27 -6.29
N TYR A 153 21.09 5.20 -5.51
CA TYR A 153 21.10 5.12 -4.05
C TYR A 153 20.40 3.84 -3.55
N LEU A 154 19.16 3.59 -4.00
CA LEU A 154 18.39 2.42 -3.57
C LEU A 154 19.06 1.11 -3.93
N LYS A 155 19.63 1.00 -5.15
CA LYS A 155 20.39 -0.19 -5.57
C LYS A 155 21.58 -0.49 -4.64
N LYS A 156 22.28 0.54 -4.15
CA LYS A 156 23.39 0.37 -3.19
C LYS A 156 22.92 -0.15 -1.83
N GLN A 157 21.67 0.07 -1.45
CA GLN A 157 21.14 -0.41 -0.16
C GLN A 157 20.73 -1.89 -0.19
N ILE A 158 20.52 -2.48 -1.36
CA ILE A 158 19.94 -3.84 -1.48
C ILE A 158 20.65 -4.89 -0.62
N PRO A 159 21.99 -4.98 -0.57
CA PRO A 159 22.65 -5.99 0.26
C PRO A 159 22.33 -5.87 1.76
N SER A 160 22.09 -4.67 2.27
CA SER A 160 21.74 -4.46 3.68
C SER A 160 20.26 -4.70 3.97
N LEU A 161 19.39 -4.72 2.95
CA LEU A 161 17.94 -4.89 3.11
C LEU A 161 17.53 -6.23 3.73
N GLN A 162 18.40 -7.24 3.73
CA GLN A 162 18.13 -8.53 4.41
C GLN A 162 17.84 -8.39 5.90
N ALA A 163 18.33 -7.33 6.54
CA ALA A 163 18.10 -7.04 7.96
C ALA A 163 16.81 -6.26 8.22
N TYR A 164 16.10 -5.85 7.16
CA TYR A 164 14.91 -5.01 7.24
C TYR A 164 13.64 -5.83 7.01
N ARG A 165 12.52 -5.27 7.48
CA ARG A 165 11.19 -5.87 7.34
C ARG A 165 10.69 -5.81 5.89
N GLY A 166 9.71 -6.67 5.58
CA GLY A 166 9.09 -6.77 4.25
C GLY A 166 8.58 -5.45 3.68
N GLY A 167 8.17 -4.50 4.53
CA GLY A 167 7.67 -3.19 4.13
C GLY A 167 8.68 -2.39 3.32
N TYR A 168 9.93 -2.34 3.79
CA TYR A 168 11.01 -1.66 3.08
C TYR A 168 11.37 -2.38 1.78
N LEU A 169 11.47 -3.70 1.82
CA LEU A 169 11.77 -4.53 0.64
C LEU A 169 10.75 -4.29 -0.48
N GLY A 170 9.46 -4.42 -0.16
CA GLY A 170 8.38 -4.23 -1.12
C GLY A 170 8.29 -2.79 -1.65
N LEU A 171 8.43 -1.79 -0.78
CA LEU A 171 8.35 -0.39 -1.20
C LEU A 171 9.52 0.00 -2.13
N ILE A 172 10.74 -0.46 -1.82
CA ILE A 172 11.92 -0.25 -2.67
C ILE A 172 11.77 -1.02 -3.98
N GLY A 173 11.35 -2.29 -3.94
CA GLY A 173 11.13 -3.10 -5.14
C GLY A 173 10.10 -2.48 -6.10
N LEU A 174 8.95 -2.04 -5.56
CA LEU A 174 7.95 -1.30 -6.33
C LEU A 174 8.57 -0.05 -6.98
N THR A 175 9.31 0.73 -6.20
CA THR A 175 9.90 1.99 -6.66
C THR A 175 10.87 1.77 -7.80
N LEU A 176 11.77 0.78 -7.69
CA LEU A 176 12.73 0.47 -8.76
C LEU A 176 12.00 0.12 -10.07
N LEU A 177 10.94 -0.70 -10.00
CA LEU A 177 10.13 -1.04 -11.17
C LEU A 177 9.42 0.19 -11.77
N GLU A 178 8.84 1.06 -10.94
CA GLU A 178 8.20 2.31 -11.39
C GLU A 178 9.19 3.32 -11.97
N CYS A 179 10.45 3.27 -11.54
CA CYS A 179 11.55 4.05 -12.11
C CYS A 179 12.13 3.42 -13.39
N GLY A 180 11.63 2.26 -13.85
CA GLY A 180 12.03 1.64 -15.10
C GLY A 180 13.20 0.65 -14.98
N VAL A 181 13.57 0.22 -13.76
CA VAL A 181 14.50 -0.90 -13.60
C VAL A 181 13.86 -2.18 -14.15
N PRO A 182 14.54 -2.94 -15.03
CA PRO A 182 13.98 -4.15 -15.63
C PRO A 182 13.54 -5.21 -14.59
N PRO A 183 12.46 -5.97 -14.85
CA PRO A 183 11.94 -6.97 -13.92
C PRO A 183 12.88 -8.18 -13.72
N ASP A 184 13.91 -8.33 -14.52
CA ASP A 184 14.97 -9.35 -14.43
C ASP A 184 16.30 -8.80 -13.91
N ASP A 185 16.38 -7.51 -13.57
CA ASP A 185 17.56 -6.90 -12.97
C ASP A 185 17.95 -7.62 -11.66
N PRO A 186 19.25 -7.90 -11.43
CA PRO A 186 19.71 -8.56 -10.20
C PRO A 186 19.20 -7.92 -8.90
N ALA A 187 19.01 -6.59 -8.90
CA ALA A 187 18.41 -5.86 -7.79
C ALA A 187 16.99 -6.34 -7.47
N ILE A 188 16.14 -6.47 -8.50
CA ILE A 188 14.75 -6.90 -8.39
C ILE A 188 14.68 -8.35 -7.93
N LEU A 189 15.50 -9.22 -8.53
CA LEU A 189 15.56 -10.64 -8.16
C LEU A 189 16.00 -10.82 -6.70
N LYS A 190 16.96 -10.02 -6.23
CA LYS A 190 17.43 -10.09 -4.85
C LYS A 190 16.39 -9.63 -3.84
N ILE A 191 15.62 -8.58 -4.15
CA ILE A 191 14.49 -8.15 -3.32
C ILE A 191 13.42 -9.25 -3.23
N ALA A 192 13.08 -9.89 -4.36
CA ALA A 192 12.14 -11.00 -4.37
C ALA A 192 12.63 -12.18 -3.52
N GLU A 193 13.92 -12.53 -3.58
CA GLU A 193 14.54 -13.55 -2.71
C GLU A 193 14.35 -13.23 -1.21
N TYR A 194 14.61 -11.99 -0.79
CA TYR A 194 14.43 -11.59 0.61
C TYR A 194 12.96 -11.63 1.04
N ILE A 195 12.03 -11.19 0.18
CA ILE A 195 10.59 -11.28 0.46
C ILE A 195 10.17 -12.75 0.62
N ARG A 196 10.60 -13.63 -0.28
CA ARG A 196 10.31 -15.08 -0.19
C ARG A 196 10.82 -15.67 1.13
N LYS A 197 12.02 -15.31 1.57
CA LYS A 197 12.60 -15.78 2.84
C LYS A 197 11.79 -15.31 4.05
N GLY A 198 11.28 -14.07 4.04
CA GLY A 198 10.48 -13.52 5.13
C GLY A 198 8.98 -13.88 5.10
N ALA A 199 8.47 -14.35 3.96
CA ALA A 199 7.05 -14.58 3.73
C ALA A 199 6.35 -15.51 4.75
N PRO A 200 6.95 -16.61 5.23
CA PRO A 200 6.25 -17.55 6.13
C PRO A 200 5.73 -16.88 7.41
N GLY A 201 6.52 -16.00 8.03
CA GLY A 201 6.16 -15.30 9.28
C GLY A 201 5.62 -13.89 9.10
N MET A 202 5.49 -13.41 7.86
CA MET A 202 5.06 -12.04 7.59
C MET A 202 3.57 -11.86 7.93
N SER A 203 3.27 -10.96 8.87
CA SER A 203 1.92 -10.70 9.36
C SER A 203 1.52 -9.23 9.35
N GLN A 204 2.46 -8.31 9.26
CA GLN A 204 2.19 -6.90 9.46
C GLN A 204 1.67 -6.25 8.18
N VAL A 205 0.63 -5.42 8.29
CA VAL A 205 -0.10 -4.90 7.13
C VAL A 205 0.81 -4.11 6.18
N TYR A 206 1.70 -3.26 6.69
CA TYR A 206 2.69 -2.60 5.84
C TYR A 206 3.61 -3.57 5.09
N ASP A 207 4.08 -4.60 5.78
CA ASP A 207 5.02 -5.56 5.19
C ASP A 207 4.33 -6.34 4.07
N LEU A 208 3.13 -6.83 4.34
CA LEU A 208 2.29 -7.55 3.38
C LEU A 208 1.90 -6.67 2.19
N ALA A 209 1.41 -5.46 2.47
CA ALA A 209 0.88 -4.56 1.45
C ALA A 209 1.98 -4.04 0.51
N ALA A 210 3.11 -3.58 1.07
CA ALA A 210 4.22 -3.09 0.25
C ALA A 210 4.84 -4.22 -0.59
N SER A 211 5.00 -5.42 -0.01
CA SER A 211 5.46 -6.59 -0.75
C SER A 211 4.48 -6.95 -1.87
N LEU A 212 3.18 -6.87 -1.61
CA LEU A 212 2.15 -7.13 -2.60
C LEU A 212 2.11 -6.06 -3.71
N PHE A 213 2.38 -4.79 -3.41
CA PHE A 213 2.55 -3.76 -4.44
C PHE A 213 3.66 -4.12 -5.41
N PHE A 214 4.82 -4.50 -4.87
CA PHE A 214 5.96 -4.95 -5.66
C PHE A 214 5.60 -6.17 -6.51
N LEU A 215 5.05 -7.23 -5.91
CA LEU A 215 4.67 -8.45 -6.63
C LEU A 215 3.63 -8.19 -7.72
N ASN A 216 2.67 -7.30 -7.48
CA ASN A 216 1.67 -6.90 -8.49
C ASN A 216 2.31 -6.18 -9.67
N ARG A 217 3.18 -5.20 -9.41
CA ARG A 217 3.89 -4.49 -10.49
C ARG A 217 4.86 -5.42 -11.21
N TRP A 218 5.49 -6.33 -10.48
CA TRP A 218 6.38 -7.31 -11.07
C TRP A 218 5.61 -8.24 -12.00
N HIS A 219 4.46 -8.78 -11.57
CA HIS A 219 3.54 -9.59 -12.37
C HIS A 219 3.11 -8.90 -13.67
N GLU A 220 2.82 -7.59 -13.62
CA GLU A 220 2.43 -6.81 -14.80
C GLU A 220 3.53 -6.68 -15.84
N LEU A 221 4.80 -6.59 -15.41
CA LEU A 221 5.96 -6.47 -16.29
C LEU A 221 6.49 -7.84 -16.73
N ARG A 222 6.33 -8.83 -15.86
CA ARG A 222 6.78 -10.21 -16.03
C ARG A 222 5.88 -11.11 -15.17
N PRO A 223 5.03 -11.95 -15.77
CA PRO A 223 4.15 -12.84 -15.02
C PRO A 223 4.93 -13.65 -13.97
N LEU A 224 4.43 -13.61 -12.73
CA LEU A 224 4.95 -14.39 -11.62
C LEU A 224 4.80 -15.89 -11.89
N ASP A 225 5.74 -16.68 -11.38
CA ASP A 225 5.57 -18.13 -11.34
C ASP A 225 4.47 -18.54 -10.34
N GLU A 226 4.12 -19.82 -10.32
CA GLU A 226 3.05 -20.34 -9.48
C GLU A 226 3.33 -20.12 -7.97
N LYS A 227 4.59 -20.22 -7.54
CA LYS A 227 4.98 -20.09 -6.13
C LYS A 227 4.84 -18.64 -5.67
N ASP A 228 5.32 -17.70 -6.46
CA ASP A 228 5.19 -16.27 -6.20
C ASP A 228 3.73 -15.81 -6.31
N GLY A 229 2.97 -16.34 -7.26
CA GLY A 229 1.52 -16.08 -7.38
C GLY A 229 0.74 -16.59 -6.16
N LYS A 230 1.08 -17.77 -5.64
CA LYS A 230 0.52 -18.30 -4.38
C LYS A 230 0.91 -17.42 -3.19
N MET A 231 2.17 -16.97 -3.11
CA MET A 231 2.63 -16.05 -2.07
C MET A 231 1.89 -14.71 -2.10
N ALA A 232 1.74 -14.10 -3.28
CA ALA A 232 1.01 -12.84 -3.46
C ALA A 232 -0.46 -12.96 -3.02
N ARG A 233 -1.11 -14.07 -3.36
CA ARG A 233 -2.47 -14.40 -2.90
C ARG A 233 -2.53 -14.56 -1.38
N GLY A 234 -1.58 -15.28 -0.78
CA GLY A 234 -1.48 -15.44 0.66
C GLY A 234 -1.34 -14.10 1.39
N PHE A 235 -0.50 -13.19 0.88
CA PHE A 235 -0.37 -11.84 1.45
C PHE A 235 -1.69 -11.07 1.42
N ALA A 236 -2.43 -11.13 0.31
CA ALA A 236 -3.74 -10.49 0.21
C ALA A 236 -4.75 -11.07 1.22
N LEU A 237 -4.80 -12.40 1.34
CA LEU A 237 -5.70 -13.07 2.29
C LEU A 237 -5.38 -12.73 3.75
N ARG A 238 -4.10 -12.63 4.10
CA ARG A 238 -3.65 -12.19 5.43
C ARG A 238 -4.01 -10.73 5.74
N ILE A 239 -3.93 -9.85 4.73
CA ILE A 239 -4.42 -8.48 4.85
C ILE A 239 -5.93 -8.49 5.08
N ILE A 240 -6.71 -9.17 4.24
CA ILE A 240 -8.18 -9.23 4.36
C ILE A 240 -8.61 -9.80 5.72
N ALA A 241 -7.97 -10.86 6.20
CA ALA A 241 -8.28 -11.43 7.51
C ALA A 241 -7.96 -10.49 8.69
N GLY A 242 -7.03 -9.53 8.49
CA GLY A 242 -6.73 -8.47 9.47
C GLY A 242 -7.72 -7.30 9.46
N GLN A 243 -8.70 -7.26 8.55
CA GLN A 243 -9.68 -6.17 8.49
C GLN A 243 -10.58 -6.20 9.73
N VAL A 244 -10.71 -5.06 10.42
CA VAL A 244 -11.56 -4.94 11.61
C VAL A 244 -13.04 -4.79 11.23
N ASN A 245 -13.96 -5.05 12.16
CA ASN A 245 -15.41 -4.99 11.94
C ASN A 245 -15.91 -3.67 11.35
N SER A 246 -15.21 -2.57 11.58
CA SER A 246 -15.55 -1.27 11.00
C SER A 246 -15.14 -1.13 9.52
N GLY A 247 -14.42 -2.09 8.94
CA GLY A 247 -14.02 -2.10 7.53
C GLY A 247 -12.62 -1.55 7.24
N ILE A 248 -11.86 -1.14 8.27
CA ILE A 248 -10.50 -0.58 8.13
C ILE A 248 -9.43 -1.51 8.69
N TRP A 249 -8.16 -1.09 8.67
CA TRP A 249 -7.02 -1.90 9.10
C TRP A 249 -6.17 -1.24 10.16
N GLY A 250 -5.54 -2.08 10.97
CA GLY A 250 -4.45 -1.76 11.88
C GLY A 250 -3.08 -2.09 11.31
N TYR A 251 -2.08 -2.06 12.18
CA TYR A 251 -0.72 -2.56 11.87
C TYR A 251 -0.67 -4.08 11.80
N GLN A 252 -1.47 -4.75 12.63
CA GLN A 252 -1.44 -6.20 12.79
C GLN A 252 -2.34 -6.85 11.75
N GLY A 253 -1.74 -7.60 10.82
CA GLY A 253 -2.46 -8.64 10.09
C GLY A 253 -2.27 -9.99 10.78
N VAL A 254 -2.68 -11.05 10.10
CA VAL A 254 -2.64 -12.42 10.64
C VAL A 254 -1.76 -13.31 9.78
N VAL A 255 -1.11 -14.31 10.38
CA VAL A 255 -0.57 -15.44 9.62
C VAL A 255 -1.69 -16.47 9.51
N LEU A 256 -1.95 -16.95 8.30
CA LEU A 256 -2.97 -17.96 8.04
C LEU A 256 -2.29 -19.27 7.64
N ALA A 257 -2.77 -20.38 8.21
CA ALA A 257 -2.48 -21.70 7.71
C ALA A 257 -3.20 -21.95 6.37
N PRO A 258 -2.73 -22.88 5.52
CA PRO A 258 -3.33 -23.12 4.20
C PRO A 258 -4.83 -23.44 4.22
N ASP A 259 -5.32 -24.17 5.24
CA ASP A 259 -6.74 -24.48 5.38
C ASP A 259 -7.57 -23.22 5.74
N GLN A 260 -7.01 -22.32 6.55
CA GLN A 260 -7.62 -21.04 6.88
C GLN A 260 -7.67 -20.10 5.68
N GLU A 261 -6.59 -20.06 4.87
CA GLU A 261 -6.58 -19.33 3.59
C GLU A 261 -7.66 -19.85 2.64
N ALA A 262 -7.80 -21.18 2.51
CA ALA A 262 -8.82 -21.81 1.68
C ALA A 262 -10.25 -21.51 2.17
N LYS A 263 -10.50 -21.57 3.49
CA LYS A 263 -11.79 -21.22 4.11
C LYS A 263 -12.15 -19.75 3.86
N LEU A 264 -11.20 -18.84 4.04
CA LEU A 264 -11.40 -17.40 3.77
C LEU A 264 -11.68 -17.15 2.29
N LEU A 265 -10.91 -17.77 1.39
CA LEU A 265 -11.14 -17.61 -0.04
C LEU A 265 -12.54 -18.11 -0.45
N THR A 266 -13.02 -19.19 0.18
CA THR A 266 -14.37 -19.72 -0.02
C THR A 266 -15.44 -18.73 0.44
N SER A 267 -15.30 -18.14 1.63
CA SER A 267 -16.27 -17.15 2.14
C SER A 267 -16.27 -15.86 1.32
N LEU A 268 -15.12 -15.42 0.81
CA LEU A 268 -15.01 -14.28 -0.10
C LEU A 268 -15.75 -14.53 -1.42
N ARG A 269 -15.62 -15.73 -1.99
CA ARG A 269 -16.33 -16.13 -3.23
C ARG A 269 -17.83 -16.25 -3.00
N ALA A 270 -18.23 -16.76 -1.85
CA ALA A 270 -19.64 -16.90 -1.47
C ALA A 270 -20.29 -15.57 -1.05
N GLY A 271 -19.51 -14.49 -0.89
CA GLY A 271 -20.01 -13.20 -0.39
C GLY A 271 -20.43 -13.23 1.08
N THR A 272 -19.98 -14.22 1.85
CA THR A 272 -20.33 -14.41 3.27
C THR A 272 -19.23 -13.91 4.23
N TYR A 273 -18.14 -13.38 3.69
CA TYR A 273 -17.06 -12.79 4.47
C TYR A 273 -17.55 -11.68 5.41
N GLN A 274 -17.07 -11.72 6.65
CA GLN A 274 -17.25 -10.66 7.64
C GLN A 274 -15.87 -10.28 8.22
N PRO A 275 -15.55 -8.98 8.39
CA PRO A 275 -14.31 -8.58 9.03
C PRO A 275 -14.30 -8.94 10.52
N THR A 276 -13.17 -9.45 11.02
CA THR A 276 -13.03 -9.93 12.42
C THR A 276 -11.69 -9.53 13.08
N GLY A 277 -10.91 -8.66 12.44
CA GLY A 277 -9.58 -8.26 12.88
C GLY A 277 -9.55 -7.50 14.21
N ALA A 278 -8.36 -7.45 14.82
CA ALA A 278 -8.13 -6.82 16.13
C ALA A 278 -8.27 -5.28 16.08
N ARG A 279 -8.85 -4.70 17.15
CA ARG A 279 -9.42 -3.33 17.19
C ARG A 279 -8.46 -2.15 17.00
N VAL A 280 -7.14 -2.35 16.97
CA VAL A 280 -6.21 -1.23 16.79
C VAL A 280 -6.24 -0.82 15.33
N VAL A 281 -6.63 0.42 15.03
CA VAL A 281 -6.81 0.93 13.68
C VAL A 281 -5.80 2.03 13.32
N SER A 282 -5.42 2.10 12.05
CA SER A 282 -4.45 3.06 11.53
C SER A 282 -4.83 3.47 10.10
N MET A 283 -4.96 4.78 9.85
CA MET A 283 -5.39 5.26 8.54
C MET A 283 -4.33 5.06 7.45
N SER A 284 -3.04 5.09 7.82
CA SER A 284 -1.94 4.83 6.89
C SER A 284 -1.86 3.35 6.51
N ASN A 285 -2.04 2.43 7.47
CA ASN A 285 -2.16 1.00 7.15
C ASN A 285 -3.42 0.71 6.34
N THR A 286 -4.52 1.40 6.63
CA THR A 286 -5.77 1.30 5.85
C THR A 286 -5.55 1.71 4.39
N GLN A 287 -4.79 2.77 4.15
CA GLN A 287 -4.39 3.19 2.79
C GLN A 287 -3.54 2.14 2.08
N PHE A 288 -2.56 1.55 2.76
CA PHE A 288 -1.74 0.48 2.18
C PHE A 288 -2.58 -0.76 1.88
N ALA A 289 -3.39 -1.20 2.85
CA ALA A 289 -4.26 -2.37 2.72
C ALA A 289 -5.25 -2.23 1.57
N MET A 290 -5.96 -1.09 1.45
CA MET A 290 -6.99 -0.93 0.42
C MET A 290 -6.40 -1.03 -1.00
N LEU A 291 -5.23 -0.44 -1.23
CA LEU A 291 -4.56 -0.47 -2.53
C LEU A 291 -4.01 -1.88 -2.82
N ALA A 292 -3.53 -2.58 -1.78
CA ALA A 292 -2.95 -3.91 -1.93
C ALA A 292 -4.06 -4.94 -2.21
N VAL A 293 -5.18 -4.83 -1.50
CA VAL A 293 -6.38 -5.62 -1.71
C VAL A 293 -6.96 -5.33 -3.10
N TRP A 294 -7.06 -4.07 -3.54
CA TRP A 294 -7.47 -3.74 -4.91
C TRP A 294 -6.63 -4.46 -5.96
N GLY A 295 -5.30 -4.41 -5.82
CA GLY A 295 -4.37 -5.09 -6.74
C GLY A 295 -4.40 -6.62 -6.67
N ALA A 296 -4.87 -7.21 -5.56
CA ALA A 296 -4.89 -8.66 -5.34
C ALA A 296 -5.79 -9.43 -6.31
N ARG A 297 -6.69 -8.74 -7.04
CA ARG A 297 -7.50 -9.36 -8.11
C ARG A 297 -6.64 -10.05 -9.17
N LYS A 298 -5.43 -9.54 -9.43
CA LYS A 298 -4.44 -10.14 -10.33
C LYS A 298 -4.09 -11.58 -9.95
N HIS A 299 -4.30 -11.94 -8.68
CA HIS A 299 -4.03 -13.26 -8.13
C HIS A 299 -5.31 -14.03 -7.77
N GLY A 300 -6.46 -13.65 -8.36
CA GLY A 300 -7.73 -14.37 -8.20
C GLY A 300 -8.37 -14.27 -6.82
N VAL A 301 -8.05 -13.21 -6.06
CA VAL A 301 -8.68 -12.90 -4.78
C VAL A 301 -9.96 -12.07 -5.04
N PRO A 302 -11.15 -12.50 -4.57
CA PRO A 302 -12.34 -11.65 -4.59
C PRO A 302 -12.21 -10.53 -3.56
N VAL A 303 -12.38 -9.28 -4.01
CA VAL A 303 -12.07 -8.08 -3.20
C VAL A 303 -13.30 -7.23 -2.90
N ARG A 304 -14.44 -7.55 -3.52
CA ARG A 304 -15.64 -6.71 -3.47
C ARG A 304 -16.13 -6.48 -2.04
N ALA A 305 -16.39 -7.55 -1.29
CA ALA A 305 -16.92 -7.45 0.08
C ALA A 305 -16.01 -6.64 1.02
N PRO A 306 -14.70 -6.94 1.16
CA PRO A 306 -13.84 -6.17 2.07
C PRO A 306 -13.72 -4.70 1.66
N LEU A 307 -13.66 -4.38 0.35
CA LEU A 307 -13.55 -3.00 -0.10
C LEU A 307 -14.86 -2.20 -0.02
N LEU A 308 -16.03 -2.85 -0.09
CA LEU A 308 -17.31 -2.19 0.21
C LEU A 308 -17.45 -1.90 1.71
N ALA A 309 -16.99 -2.80 2.59
CA ALA A 309 -16.95 -2.54 4.03
C ALA A 309 -16.06 -1.35 4.38
N LEU A 310 -14.90 -1.24 3.70
CA LEU A 310 -14.03 -0.07 3.78
C LEU A 310 -14.74 1.22 3.34
N ALA A 311 -15.43 1.22 2.20
CA ALA A 311 -16.13 2.41 1.73
C ALA A 311 -17.26 2.84 2.68
N ALA A 312 -17.99 1.87 3.25
CA ALA A 312 -19.01 2.13 4.26
C ALA A 312 -18.44 2.83 5.49
N TYR A 313 -17.22 2.48 5.94
CA TYR A 313 -16.53 3.22 7.00
C TYR A 313 -16.38 4.70 6.66
N PHE A 314 -15.83 4.99 5.48
CA PHE A 314 -15.54 6.37 5.08
C PHE A 314 -16.82 7.19 4.95
N HIS A 315 -17.88 6.65 4.33
CA HIS A 315 -19.17 7.34 4.30
C HIS A 315 -19.74 7.60 5.70
N ALA A 316 -19.64 6.65 6.62
CA ALA A 316 -20.20 6.78 7.98
C ALA A 316 -19.40 7.75 8.88
N ASN A 317 -18.12 7.99 8.57
CA ASN A 317 -17.20 8.74 9.44
C ASN A 317 -16.66 10.02 8.78
N GLN A 318 -17.25 10.48 7.67
CA GLN A 318 -16.90 11.75 7.06
C GLN A 318 -17.36 12.91 7.96
N ASN A 319 -16.46 13.84 8.25
CA ASN A 319 -16.81 15.07 8.96
C ASN A 319 -17.70 15.97 8.09
N PRO A 320 -18.49 16.89 8.68
CA PRO A 320 -19.32 17.83 7.91
C PRO A 320 -18.54 18.69 6.89
N ASP A 321 -17.25 18.95 7.16
CA ASP A 321 -16.36 19.70 6.27
C ASP A 321 -15.76 18.86 5.12
N GLY A 322 -16.12 17.57 5.03
CA GLY A 322 -15.64 16.63 4.03
C GLY A 322 -14.38 15.84 4.43
N SER A 323 -13.77 16.15 5.58
CA SER A 323 -12.51 15.53 6.01
C SER A 323 -12.69 14.21 6.75
N TRP A 324 -11.59 13.48 6.91
CA TRP A 324 -11.48 12.38 7.88
C TRP A 324 -10.33 12.63 8.84
N ASN A 325 -10.44 12.09 10.05
CA ASN A 325 -9.42 12.18 11.07
C ASN A 325 -8.45 10.98 11.01
N TYR A 326 -7.24 11.14 11.54
CA TYR A 326 -6.51 9.98 12.04
C TYR A 326 -7.09 9.65 13.43
N PRO A 327 -7.30 8.37 13.78
CA PRO A 327 -7.92 7.99 15.06
C PRO A 327 -7.29 8.66 16.31
N ASN A 328 -6.00 8.99 16.26
CA ASN A 328 -5.26 9.61 17.37
C ASN A 328 -4.55 10.93 17.00
N HIS A 329 -4.72 11.45 15.78
CA HIS A 329 -3.98 12.61 15.29
C HIS A 329 -4.83 13.52 14.41
N SER A 330 -4.53 14.82 14.40
CA SER A 330 -5.22 15.80 13.54
C SER A 330 -4.68 15.86 12.09
N LEU A 331 -4.24 14.72 11.55
CA LEU A 331 -3.67 14.59 10.21
C LEU A 331 -4.76 14.51 9.11
N LYS A 332 -5.61 15.53 9.06
CA LYS A 332 -6.84 15.50 8.26
C LYS A 332 -6.58 15.47 6.75
N ALA A 333 -5.55 16.16 6.25
CA ALA A 333 -5.27 16.23 4.82
C ALA A 333 -4.93 14.84 4.24
N THR A 334 -4.00 14.12 4.88
CA THR A 334 -3.60 12.77 4.47
C THR A 334 -4.75 11.78 4.63
N SER A 335 -5.48 11.80 5.75
CA SER A 335 -6.68 10.95 5.94
C SER A 335 -7.75 11.21 4.88
N THR A 336 -7.96 12.46 4.50
CA THR A 336 -8.97 12.81 3.48
C THR A 336 -8.57 12.30 2.10
N CYS A 337 -7.28 12.33 1.77
CA CYS A 337 -6.80 11.71 0.54
C CYS A 337 -6.98 10.19 0.57
N ALA A 338 -6.72 9.51 1.69
CA ALA A 338 -7.01 8.08 1.85
C ALA A 338 -8.51 7.77 1.67
N GLY A 339 -9.38 8.62 2.23
CA GLY A 339 -10.83 8.53 2.02
C GLY A 339 -11.23 8.66 0.56
N LEU A 340 -10.67 9.64 -0.17
CA LEU A 340 -10.90 9.80 -1.60
C LEU A 340 -10.51 8.56 -2.41
N ILE A 341 -9.40 7.88 -2.07
CA ILE A 341 -8.98 6.64 -2.73
C ILE A 341 -10.02 5.53 -2.49
N SER A 342 -10.49 5.38 -1.24
CA SER A 342 -11.55 4.43 -0.90
C SER A 342 -12.84 4.69 -1.68
N LEU A 343 -13.26 5.95 -1.79
CA LEU A 343 -14.47 6.32 -2.55
C LEU A 343 -14.32 6.07 -4.05
N ALA A 344 -13.12 6.25 -4.62
CA ALA A 344 -12.85 5.89 -6.01
C ALA A 344 -13.00 4.37 -6.24
N ILE A 345 -12.41 3.57 -5.35
CA ILE A 345 -12.56 2.11 -5.36
C ILE A 345 -14.03 1.73 -5.31
N GLU A 346 -14.82 2.37 -4.44
CA GLU A 346 -16.24 2.11 -4.31
C GLU A 346 -17.02 2.38 -5.60
N MET A 347 -16.76 3.49 -6.28
CA MET A 347 -17.40 3.80 -7.57
C MET A 347 -17.20 2.66 -8.57
N ALA A 348 -15.96 2.17 -8.70
CA ALA A 348 -15.66 1.06 -9.60
C ALA A 348 -16.39 -0.22 -9.19
N LEU A 349 -16.41 -0.54 -7.90
CA LEU A 349 -17.17 -1.70 -7.42
C LEU A 349 -18.66 -1.57 -7.73
N LEU A 350 -19.26 -0.39 -7.58
CA LEU A 350 -20.70 -0.24 -7.75
C LEU A 350 -21.13 -0.17 -9.22
N GLU A 351 -20.31 0.42 -10.08
CA GLU A 351 -20.72 0.81 -11.43
C GLU A 351 -20.01 0.04 -12.55
N ASP A 352 -18.83 -0.53 -12.31
CA ASP A 352 -18.17 -1.38 -13.31
C ASP A 352 -18.92 -2.71 -13.47
N LYS A 353 -19.10 -3.14 -14.72
CA LYS A 353 -19.71 -4.43 -15.06
C LYS A 353 -18.91 -5.62 -14.53
N GLU A 354 -17.59 -5.46 -14.32
CA GLU A 354 -16.74 -6.50 -13.74
C GLU A 354 -17.25 -6.89 -12.34
N PHE A 355 -17.68 -5.91 -11.55
CA PHE A 355 -18.07 -6.13 -10.15
C PHE A 355 -19.57 -6.09 -9.91
N ASN A 356 -20.32 -5.40 -10.76
CA ASN A 356 -21.77 -5.31 -10.71
C ASN A 356 -22.38 -5.46 -12.12
N PRO A 357 -22.58 -6.71 -12.60
CA PRO A 357 -23.11 -6.96 -13.94
C PRO A 357 -24.47 -6.33 -14.20
N THR A 358 -25.28 -6.14 -13.15
CA THR A 358 -26.61 -5.52 -13.27
C THR A 358 -26.53 -4.00 -13.45
N ARG A 359 -25.42 -3.36 -13.03
CA ARG A 359 -25.23 -1.91 -12.98
C ARG A 359 -26.34 -1.11 -12.28
N ARG A 360 -27.19 -1.78 -11.48
CA ARG A 360 -28.31 -1.15 -10.78
C ARG A 360 -27.80 -0.51 -9.50
N VAL A 361 -27.42 0.76 -9.59
CA VAL A 361 -27.19 1.62 -8.44
C VAL A 361 -28.24 2.73 -8.51
N PRO A 362 -29.14 2.86 -7.51
CA PRO A 362 -30.15 3.92 -7.51
C PRO A 362 -29.50 5.29 -7.67
N GLU A 363 -30.10 6.15 -8.49
CA GLU A 363 -29.55 7.47 -8.81
C GLU A 363 -29.37 8.35 -7.56
N VAL A 364 -30.29 8.24 -6.60
CA VAL A 364 -30.18 8.90 -5.29
C VAL A 364 -28.92 8.47 -4.53
N THR A 365 -28.55 7.19 -4.61
CA THR A 365 -27.35 6.64 -3.98
C THR A 365 -26.09 7.17 -4.68
N LYS A 366 -26.09 7.22 -6.02
CA LYS A 366 -24.97 7.80 -6.78
C LYS A 366 -24.74 9.26 -6.42
N LYS A 367 -25.80 10.08 -6.41
CA LYS A 367 -25.74 11.50 -6.05
C LYS A 367 -25.20 11.72 -4.64
N LYS A 368 -25.68 10.95 -3.66
CA LYS A 368 -25.18 11.04 -2.28
C LYS A 368 -23.67 10.75 -2.21
N LYS A 369 -23.23 9.66 -2.83
CA LYS A 369 -21.81 9.25 -2.79
C LYS A 369 -20.90 10.22 -3.53
N GLN A 370 -21.38 10.76 -4.65
CA GLN A 370 -20.71 11.81 -5.40
C GLN A 370 -20.56 13.11 -4.56
N ALA A 371 -21.58 13.48 -3.77
CA ALA A 371 -21.49 14.62 -2.88
C ALA A 371 -20.43 14.46 -1.78
N ASP A 372 -20.25 13.24 -1.24
CA ASP A 372 -19.20 12.96 -0.24
C ASP A 372 -17.79 13.12 -0.86
N VAL A 373 -17.61 12.72 -2.11
CA VAL A 373 -16.37 12.91 -2.88
C VAL A 373 -16.08 14.39 -3.11
N GLU A 374 -17.10 15.17 -3.50
CA GLU A 374 -16.97 16.61 -3.74
C GLU A 374 -16.59 17.37 -2.48
N LYS A 375 -17.21 17.05 -1.33
CA LYS A 375 -16.84 17.64 -0.04
C LYS A 375 -15.39 17.31 0.32
N ALA A 376 -14.95 16.07 0.11
CA ALA A 376 -13.58 15.66 0.38
C ALA A 376 -12.57 16.42 -0.50
N PHE A 377 -12.86 16.58 -1.80
CA PHE A 377 -12.05 17.43 -2.68
C PHE A 377 -12.04 18.89 -2.24
N ALA A 378 -13.18 19.44 -1.83
CA ALA A 378 -13.28 20.80 -1.32
C ALA A 378 -12.47 21.00 -0.03
N PHE A 379 -12.29 19.96 0.79
CA PHE A 379 -11.38 20.00 1.92
C PHE A 379 -9.90 19.96 1.48
N VAL A 380 -9.52 19.01 0.62
CA VAL A 380 -8.14 18.89 0.10
C VAL A 380 -7.69 20.17 -0.61
N ALA A 381 -8.60 20.81 -1.35
CA ALA A 381 -8.40 22.12 -1.96
C ALA A 381 -7.91 23.20 -0.98
N LYS A 382 -8.39 23.17 0.27
CA LYS A 382 -8.04 24.15 1.31
C LYS A 382 -6.76 23.78 2.06
N THR A 383 -6.25 22.57 1.90
CA THR A 383 -5.09 22.04 2.64
C THR A 383 -3.87 21.86 1.76
N ILE A 384 -4.03 21.76 0.44
CA ILE A 384 -2.92 21.55 -0.49
C ILE A 384 -1.90 22.70 -0.42
N GLY A 385 -0.72 22.37 0.12
CA GLY A 385 0.37 23.32 0.35
C GLY A 385 0.19 24.25 1.54
N ARG A 386 -0.78 23.97 2.42
CA ARG A 386 -0.83 24.58 3.75
C ARG A 386 0.39 24.19 4.56
N LYS A 387 0.97 25.15 5.27
CA LYS A 387 2.15 24.95 6.11
C LYS A 387 1.78 24.89 7.58
N LEU A 388 2.64 24.28 8.39
CA LEU A 388 2.50 24.22 9.85
C LEU A 388 2.46 25.60 10.51
N SER A 389 3.07 26.61 9.88
CA SER A 389 3.07 28.00 10.33
C SER A 389 1.73 28.71 10.10
N ASP A 390 0.83 28.16 9.28
CA ASP A 390 -0.41 28.83 8.93
C ASP A 390 -1.36 28.87 10.14
N PRO A 391 -2.15 29.95 10.35
CA PRO A 391 -2.99 30.10 11.54
C PRO A 391 -4.01 28.97 11.75
N VAL A 392 -4.44 28.35 10.66
CA VAL A 392 -5.44 27.26 10.64
C VAL A 392 -4.82 25.87 10.68
N ALA A 393 -3.49 25.77 10.80
CA ALA A 393 -2.78 24.50 10.79
C ALA A 393 -2.88 23.76 12.13
N HIS A 394 -2.86 22.44 12.07
CA HIS A 394 -2.87 21.60 13.23
C HIS A 394 -1.42 21.36 13.69
N ARG A 395 -0.99 22.10 14.71
CA ARG A 395 0.40 22.13 15.21
C ARG A 395 0.89 20.87 15.94
N GLN A 396 0.41 19.68 15.56
CA GLN A 396 0.84 18.41 16.15
C GLN A 396 1.99 17.76 15.37
N TYR A 397 1.97 17.86 14.04
CA TYR A 397 2.96 17.23 13.16
C TYR A 397 3.16 18.10 11.93
N GLY A 398 4.39 18.19 11.43
CA GLY A 398 4.66 18.78 10.12
C GLY A 398 5.91 18.17 9.52
N GLY A 399 5.96 18.09 8.18
CA GLY A 399 7.15 17.63 7.47
C GLY A 399 8.35 18.58 7.64
N ARG A 400 9.54 18.23 7.11
CA ARG A 400 10.74 19.09 7.18
C ARG A 400 11.19 19.66 5.85
N LEU A 401 10.61 19.22 4.73
CA LEU A 401 11.02 19.66 3.40
C LEU A 401 10.34 20.97 3.02
N PHE A 402 9.04 21.07 3.28
CA PHE A 402 8.24 22.27 3.07
C PHE A 402 7.24 22.55 4.20
N ASN A 403 7.33 21.79 5.30
CA ASN A 403 6.57 21.96 6.53
C ASN A 403 5.06 21.86 6.31
N ALA A 404 4.57 20.86 5.58
CA ALA A 404 3.14 20.63 5.40
C ALA A 404 2.43 20.48 6.76
N ASP A 405 1.18 20.92 6.81
CA ASP A 405 0.23 20.56 7.87
C ASP A 405 -0.23 19.08 7.71
N ALA A 406 0.73 18.15 7.81
CA ALA A 406 0.56 16.72 7.55
C ALA A 406 1.61 15.86 8.29
N GLY A 407 1.41 14.54 8.29
CA GLY A 407 2.22 13.56 9.06
C GLY A 407 3.60 13.23 8.48
N GLY A 408 4.14 14.10 7.63
CA GLY A 408 5.33 13.87 6.81
C GLY A 408 5.11 14.43 5.40
N ASP A 409 6.09 15.13 4.84
CA ASP A 409 5.92 15.88 3.59
C ASP A 409 5.86 14.92 2.40
N LEU A 410 6.78 13.96 2.32
CA LEU A 410 6.87 12.98 1.23
C LEU A 410 5.75 11.95 1.28
N TYR A 411 5.35 11.49 2.47
CA TYR A 411 4.19 10.60 2.60
C TYR A 411 2.88 11.30 2.20
N PHE A 412 2.72 12.56 2.60
CA PHE A 412 1.58 13.37 2.16
C PHE A 412 1.59 13.60 0.65
N LEU A 413 2.73 13.99 0.08
CA LEU A 413 2.87 14.18 -1.37
C LEU A 413 2.55 12.90 -2.15
N TRP A 414 3.07 11.75 -1.71
CA TRP A 414 2.73 10.46 -2.30
C TRP A 414 1.22 10.19 -2.25
N THR A 415 0.58 10.45 -1.11
CA THR A 415 -0.86 10.24 -0.93
C THR A 415 -1.71 11.19 -1.79
N LEU A 416 -1.33 12.46 -1.87
CA LEU A 416 -1.97 13.46 -2.74
C LEU A 416 -1.82 13.08 -4.22
N GLU A 417 -0.64 12.61 -4.60
CA GLU A 417 -0.35 12.14 -5.96
C GLU A 417 -1.18 10.90 -6.31
N ARG A 418 -1.42 9.96 -5.37
CA ARG A 418 -2.38 8.86 -5.59
C ARG A 418 -3.77 9.39 -5.97
N VAL A 419 -4.28 10.39 -5.25
CA VAL A 419 -5.59 11.00 -5.53
C VAL A 419 -5.60 11.66 -6.90
N GLY A 420 -4.60 12.50 -7.19
CA GLY A 420 -4.47 13.18 -8.48
C GLY A 420 -4.41 12.20 -9.65
N VAL A 421 -3.61 11.13 -9.51
CA VAL A 421 -3.47 10.09 -10.54
C VAL A 421 -4.74 9.26 -10.68
N ILE A 422 -5.30 8.71 -9.59
CA ILE A 422 -6.49 7.83 -9.65
C ILE A 422 -7.70 8.56 -10.22
N TYR A 423 -7.91 9.82 -9.83
CA TYR A 423 -9.02 10.61 -10.36
C TYR A 423 -8.73 11.25 -11.73
N SER A 424 -7.55 11.01 -12.32
CA SER A 424 -7.09 11.70 -13.54
C SER A 424 -7.24 13.23 -13.45
N LYS A 425 -6.89 13.81 -12.28
CA LYS A 425 -6.93 15.25 -12.02
C LYS A 425 -5.52 15.79 -11.83
N GLU A 426 -5.01 16.49 -12.84
CA GLU A 426 -3.74 17.23 -12.72
C GLU A 426 -3.85 18.45 -11.81
N VAL A 427 -5.02 19.09 -11.81
CA VAL A 427 -5.32 20.29 -11.03
C VAL A 427 -6.38 19.96 -9.98
N ILE A 428 -6.08 20.25 -8.72
CA ILE A 428 -7.01 20.14 -7.59
C ILE A 428 -7.23 21.56 -7.08
N ALA A 429 -8.44 22.09 -7.31
CA ALA A 429 -8.85 23.44 -6.93
C ALA A 429 -7.85 24.54 -7.30
N GLY A 430 -7.50 24.62 -8.58
CA GLY A 430 -6.60 25.64 -9.13
C GLY A 430 -5.11 25.40 -8.87
N LYS A 431 -4.74 24.41 -8.04
CA LYS A 431 -3.34 24.03 -7.86
C LYS A 431 -3.01 22.79 -8.67
N ASN A 432 -2.07 22.92 -9.61
CA ASN A 432 -1.43 21.77 -10.22
C ASN A 432 -0.51 21.13 -9.17
N TRP A 433 -0.90 19.95 -8.66
CA TRP A 433 -0.20 19.33 -7.54
C TRP A 433 1.19 18.85 -7.92
N TYR A 434 1.40 18.45 -9.17
CA TYR A 434 2.69 17.98 -9.64
C TYR A 434 3.65 19.15 -9.86
N ASP A 435 3.22 20.20 -10.58
CA ASP A 435 4.03 21.40 -10.81
C ASP A 435 4.43 22.11 -9.52
N TRP A 436 3.56 22.03 -8.51
CA TRP A 436 3.88 22.52 -7.19
C TRP A 436 4.88 21.62 -6.44
N GLY A 437 4.70 20.30 -6.48
CA GLY A 437 5.46 19.36 -5.65
C GLY A 437 6.82 18.96 -6.21
N TYR A 438 6.97 18.76 -7.52
CA TYR A 438 8.22 18.20 -8.07
C TYR A 438 9.45 19.10 -7.83
N PRO A 439 9.36 20.45 -7.89
CA PRO A 439 10.51 21.31 -7.61
C PRO A 439 10.96 21.22 -6.14
N ILE A 440 9.98 21.07 -5.23
CA ILE A 440 10.23 20.90 -3.79
C ILE A 440 10.99 19.59 -3.55
N VAL A 441 10.50 18.49 -4.13
CA VAL A 441 11.15 17.19 -4.01
C VAL A 441 12.54 17.22 -4.62
N MET A 442 12.72 17.76 -5.83
CA MET A 442 14.05 17.85 -6.46
C MET A 442 15.05 18.65 -5.62
N LYS A 443 14.64 19.80 -5.06
CA LYS A 443 15.51 20.63 -4.21
C LYS A 443 15.95 19.92 -2.93
N ALA A 444 15.14 19.00 -2.42
CA ALA A 444 15.42 18.24 -1.20
C ALA A 444 16.37 17.05 -1.39
N GLN A 445 16.73 16.69 -2.63
CA GLN A 445 17.60 15.53 -2.87
C GLN A 445 19.01 15.79 -2.34
N GLN A 446 19.55 14.82 -1.59
CA GLN A 446 20.92 14.89 -1.07
C GLN A 446 21.95 14.50 -2.15
N PRO A 447 23.25 14.87 -1.99
CA PRO A 447 24.29 14.57 -2.98
C PRO A 447 24.45 13.08 -3.29
N ASP A 448 24.19 12.19 -2.33
CA ASP A 448 24.25 10.74 -2.48
C ASP A 448 22.99 10.13 -3.14
N GLY A 449 22.02 10.97 -3.51
CA GLY A 449 20.81 10.62 -4.25
C GLY A 449 19.59 10.31 -3.38
N LYS A 450 19.74 10.25 -2.05
CA LYS A 450 18.63 9.94 -1.14
C LYS A 450 17.79 11.17 -0.79
N TRP A 451 16.62 10.89 -0.25
CA TRP A 451 15.83 11.84 0.53
C TRP A 451 15.77 11.39 1.98
N ASN A 452 15.71 12.35 2.90
CA ASN A 452 15.57 12.08 4.33
C ASN A 452 14.90 13.29 5.01
N GLU A 453 13.68 13.10 5.51
CA GLU A 453 12.93 14.13 6.23
C GLU A 453 13.31 14.21 7.71
N GLY A 454 14.06 13.23 8.23
CA GLY A 454 14.61 13.27 9.57
C GLY A 454 13.58 13.15 10.71
N HIS A 455 12.38 12.63 10.46
CA HIS A 455 11.30 12.48 11.46
C HIS A 455 11.45 11.32 12.44
N GLY A 456 12.63 10.71 12.52
CA GLY A 456 12.87 9.57 13.41
C GLY A 456 11.91 8.41 13.12
N VAL A 457 11.37 7.79 14.18
CA VAL A 457 10.59 6.54 14.14
C VAL A 457 9.36 6.58 13.22
N LEU A 458 8.81 7.76 12.92
CA LEU A 458 7.61 7.91 12.07
C LEU A 458 7.91 7.91 10.55
N SER A 459 9.11 8.30 10.12
CA SER A 459 9.46 8.41 8.69
C SER A 459 10.05 7.13 8.12
N GLY A 460 10.57 6.21 8.96
CA GLY A 460 11.32 5.06 8.47
C GLY A 460 12.68 5.42 7.83
N GLY A 461 13.05 6.71 7.86
CA GLY A 461 14.32 7.22 7.38
C GLY A 461 14.47 7.16 5.86
N PRO A 462 15.70 7.23 5.34
CA PRO A 462 15.94 7.36 3.91
C PRO A 462 15.46 6.15 3.08
N LEU A 463 15.27 4.98 3.71
CA LEU A 463 14.74 3.77 3.08
C LEU A 463 13.23 3.83 2.81
N SER A 464 12.50 4.75 3.44
CA SER A 464 11.09 5.03 3.16
C SER A 464 10.92 6.34 2.40
N ASP A 465 11.67 7.37 2.79
CA ASP A 465 11.57 8.71 2.20
C ASP A 465 11.99 8.69 0.72
N THR A 466 13.09 8.01 0.38
CA THR A 466 13.58 7.94 -1.01
C THR A 466 12.56 7.27 -1.94
N PRO A 467 11.96 6.12 -1.58
CA PRO A 467 10.83 5.59 -2.33
C PRO A 467 9.66 6.56 -2.53
N PHE A 468 9.17 7.23 -1.48
CA PHE A 468 8.05 8.16 -1.63
C PHE A 468 8.38 9.34 -2.55
N ALA A 469 9.60 9.89 -2.45
CA ALA A 469 10.07 10.93 -3.37
C ALA A 469 10.07 10.46 -4.82
N LEU A 470 10.64 9.28 -5.09
CA LEU A 470 10.74 8.72 -6.44
C LEU A 470 9.37 8.36 -7.02
N LEU A 471 8.49 7.73 -6.23
CA LEU A 471 7.12 7.40 -6.66
C LEU A 471 6.32 8.65 -7.01
N PHE A 472 6.49 9.74 -6.24
CA PHE A 472 5.90 11.03 -6.55
C PHE A 472 6.47 11.62 -7.86
N LEU A 473 7.80 11.68 -8.01
CA LEU A 473 8.44 12.20 -9.22
C LEU A 473 8.03 11.43 -10.48
N LYS A 474 7.86 10.11 -10.36
CA LYS A 474 7.39 9.25 -11.44
C LYS A 474 5.88 9.29 -11.67
N ARG A 475 5.11 9.90 -10.75
CA ARG A 475 3.64 9.81 -10.72
C ARG A 475 3.20 8.37 -10.90
N ALA A 476 3.79 7.48 -10.10
CA ALA A 476 3.56 6.04 -10.20
C ALA A 476 2.05 5.76 -10.22
N ASN A 477 1.59 4.64 -10.76
CA ASN A 477 0.16 4.33 -10.71
C ASN A 477 -0.04 2.86 -10.43
N ILE A 478 -0.27 2.52 -9.16
CA ILE A 478 -0.47 1.14 -8.70
C ILE A 478 -1.92 0.66 -8.85
N ALA A 479 -2.83 1.51 -9.35
CA ALA A 479 -4.24 1.22 -9.59
C ALA A 479 -4.66 1.75 -10.98
N ARG A 480 -3.92 1.33 -12.02
CA ARG A 480 -4.10 1.81 -13.41
C ARG A 480 -5.50 1.52 -13.96
N ASP A 481 -6.02 0.35 -13.64
CA ASP A 481 -7.37 -0.09 -13.99
C ASP A 481 -8.44 0.77 -13.33
N LEU A 482 -8.27 1.11 -12.05
CA LEU A 482 -9.15 2.05 -11.34
C LEU A 482 -9.14 3.43 -12.00
N THR A 483 -7.95 3.91 -12.36
CA THR A 483 -7.77 5.21 -13.01
C THR A 483 -8.51 5.26 -14.35
N GLU A 484 -8.36 4.21 -15.15
CA GLU A 484 -9.04 4.09 -16.44
C GLU A 484 -10.57 4.04 -16.28
N PHE A 485 -11.06 3.31 -15.27
CA PHE A 485 -12.48 3.31 -14.93
C PHE A 485 -12.98 4.72 -14.58
N ILE A 486 -12.31 5.43 -13.67
CA ILE A 486 -12.72 6.78 -13.26
C ILE A 486 -12.70 7.76 -14.44
N ARG A 487 -11.66 7.69 -15.29
CA ARG A 487 -11.54 8.53 -16.49
C ARG A 487 -12.69 8.32 -17.46
N THR A 488 -12.97 7.07 -17.80
CA THR A 488 -14.04 6.71 -18.76
C THR A 488 -15.45 6.98 -18.21
N ARG A 489 -15.64 6.81 -16.89
CA ARG A 489 -16.85 7.25 -16.19
C ARG A 489 -17.08 8.75 -16.37
N GLY A 490 -16.04 9.58 -16.20
CA GLY A 490 -16.13 11.03 -16.40
C GLY A 490 -16.48 11.44 -17.83
N GLU A 491 -15.91 10.76 -18.83
CA GLU A 491 -16.21 11.00 -20.25
C GLU A 491 -17.67 10.66 -20.58
N SER A 492 -18.23 9.59 -20.00
CA SER A 492 -19.64 9.23 -20.19
C SER A 492 -20.66 10.21 -19.59
N ILE A 493 -20.22 11.16 -18.75
CA ILE A 493 -21.06 12.21 -18.16
C ILE A 493 -21.04 13.49 -19.03
N ILE A 494 -20.04 13.65 -19.90
CA ILE A 494 -19.83 14.88 -20.72
C ILE A 494 -20.40 14.73 -22.14
N VAL A 495 -20.74 13.52 -22.59
CA VAL A 495 -21.42 13.32 -23.88
C VAL A 495 -22.94 13.50 -23.67
N PRO A 496 -23.56 14.54 -24.26
CA PRO A 496 -25.01 14.78 -24.17
C PRO A 496 -25.84 13.74 -24.92
#